data_AF-D6LIV7-F1
#
_entry.id   AF-D6LIV7-F1
#
_cell.length_a   1.000
_cell.length_b   1.000
_cell.length_c   1.000
_cell.angle_alpha   90.00
_cell.angle_beta   90.00
_cell.angle_gamma   90.00
#
_symmetry.space_group_name_H-M   'P 1'
#
loop_
_entity.id
_entity.type
_entity.pdbx_description
1 polymer ?
#
loop_
_entity_poly.entity_id
_entity_poly.type
_entity_poly.pdbx_seq_one_letter_code
_entity_poly.pdbx_strand_id
1 'polypeptide(L)'
;MNCFYHPNTSAVATCRDCGKAICRDCTTEMKDGSLLCPSCLESLGLYQLNWLKKFKKRLIAGGIIGAAFLFLVIKEAGTAGILWGFIIGFFIACLPVSYFVFGETPDLYVPTSLESAGKLELLKFGLSFITSPIGLIKGLSEYKKIKSCSRI
;
A
#
# COMPACT_ATOMS: atom_id res chain seq x y z
N MET A 1 -21.73 32.21 -4.37
CA MET A 1 -21.49 31.03 -3.51
C MET A 1 -20.23 31.29 -2.71
N ASN A 2 -20.31 31.16 -1.38
CA ASN A 2 -19.23 31.58 -0.48
C ASN A 2 -18.37 30.39 -0.06
N CYS A 3 -17.16 30.66 0.44
CA CYS A 3 -16.26 29.64 0.94
C CYS A 3 -16.87 28.93 2.16
N PHE A 4 -16.75 27.60 2.20
CA PHE A 4 -17.22 26.77 3.33
C PHE A 4 -16.55 27.14 4.65
N TYR A 5 -15.28 27.53 4.62
CA TYR A 5 -14.50 27.92 5.81
C TYR A 5 -14.59 29.42 6.11
N HIS A 6 -14.87 30.24 5.10
CA HIS A 6 -14.95 31.69 5.22
C HIS A 6 -16.28 32.20 4.63
N PRO A 7 -17.34 32.31 5.45
CA PRO A 7 -18.68 32.67 4.96
C PRO A 7 -18.75 34.03 4.26
N ASN A 8 -17.81 34.93 4.57
CA ASN A 8 -17.74 36.29 4.04
C ASN A 8 -16.89 36.43 2.77
N THR A 9 -16.28 35.33 2.29
CA THR A 9 -15.38 35.35 1.13
C THR A 9 -15.99 34.55 -0.01
N SER A 10 -15.97 35.09 -1.23
CA SER A 10 -16.44 34.38 -2.42
C SER A 10 -15.58 33.14 -2.68
N ALA A 11 -16.21 32.01 -2.98
CA ALA A 11 -15.49 30.82 -3.41
C ALA A 11 -14.98 31.00 -4.84
N VAL A 12 -13.77 30.50 -5.10
CA VAL A 12 -13.12 30.55 -6.43
C VAL A 12 -12.96 29.15 -7.04
N ALA A 13 -13.06 28.11 -6.23
CA ALA A 13 -12.88 26.72 -6.63
C ALA A 13 -13.74 25.78 -5.80
N THR A 14 -13.83 24.53 -6.25
CA THR A 14 -14.48 23.44 -5.53
C THR A 14 -13.45 22.36 -5.22
N CYS A 15 -13.44 21.85 -3.99
CA CYS A 15 -12.56 20.77 -3.57
C CYS A 15 -12.88 19.49 -4.35
N ARG A 16 -11.87 18.85 -4.96
CA ARG A 16 -12.02 17.62 -5.74
C ARG A 16 -12.66 16.48 -4.94
N ASP A 17 -12.22 16.27 -3.69
CA ASP A 17 -12.56 15.06 -2.93
C ASP A 17 -13.89 15.17 -2.18
N CYS A 18 -14.23 16.35 -1.65
CA CYS A 18 -15.45 16.54 -0.84
C CYS A 18 -16.50 17.47 -1.48
N GLY A 19 -16.22 18.09 -2.63
CA GLY A 19 -17.17 18.95 -3.33
C GLY A 19 -17.46 20.30 -2.65
N LYS A 20 -16.74 20.68 -1.59
CA LYS A 20 -16.95 21.96 -0.89
C LYS A 20 -16.40 23.14 -1.70
N ALA A 21 -17.15 24.23 -1.75
CA ALA A 21 -16.70 25.51 -2.33
C ALA A 21 -15.66 26.18 -1.41
N ILE A 22 -14.51 26.58 -1.97
CA ILE A 22 -13.35 27.10 -1.23
C ILE A 22 -12.80 28.39 -1.88
N CYS A 23 -12.32 29.32 -1.04
CA CYS A 23 -11.64 30.54 -1.49
C CYS A 23 -10.16 30.27 -1.81
N ARG A 24 -9.51 31.22 -2.48
CA ARG A 24 -8.10 31.14 -2.90
C ARG A 24 -7.14 30.83 -1.74
N ASP A 25 -7.44 31.32 -0.55
CA ASP A 25 -6.58 31.12 0.64
C ASP A 25 -6.73 29.71 1.22
N CYS A 26 -7.89 29.07 1.01
CA CYS A 26 -8.13 27.70 1.47
C CYS A 26 -7.76 26.64 0.44
N THR A 27 -7.48 27.02 -0.81
CA THR A 27 -7.15 26.07 -1.87
C THR A 27 -5.68 25.70 -1.82
N THR A 28 -5.37 24.41 -1.82
CA THR A 28 -4.03 23.91 -2.12
C THR A 28 -4.05 23.21 -3.46
N GLU A 29 -3.17 23.64 -4.36
CA GLU A 29 -2.98 23.02 -5.66
C GLU A 29 -2.05 21.82 -5.57
N MET A 30 -2.51 20.70 -6.10
CA MET A 30 -1.78 19.44 -6.18
C MET A 30 -0.99 19.36 -7.50
N LYS A 31 -0.03 18.42 -7.59
CA LYS A 31 0.78 18.21 -8.80
C LYS A 31 -0.01 17.83 -10.05
N ASP A 32 -1.22 17.28 -9.88
CA ASP A 32 -2.14 16.93 -10.96
C ASP A 32 -3.07 18.10 -11.37
N GLY A 33 -2.86 19.29 -10.80
CA GLY A 33 -3.70 20.48 -11.01
C GLY A 33 -5.01 20.44 -10.22
N SER A 34 -5.24 19.42 -9.38
CA SER A 34 -6.43 19.37 -8.55
C SER A 34 -6.34 20.30 -7.35
N LEU A 35 -7.48 20.87 -6.96
CA LEU A 35 -7.58 21.76 -5.81
C LEU A 35 -8.21 21.02 -4.63
N LEU A 36 -7.50 21.00 -3.51
CA LEU A 36 -7.97 20.39 -2.27
C LEU A 36 -8.17 21.44 -1.17
N CYS A 37 -9.14 21.16 -0.29
CA CYS A 37 -9.33 21.92 0.93
C CYS A 37 -8.39 21.41 2.05
N PRO A 38 -8.18 22.20 3.12
CA PRO A 38 -7.24 21.85 4.17
C PRO A 38 -7.57 20.53 4.87
N SER A 39 -8.86 20.24 5.09
CA SER A 39 -9.27 18.98 5.75
C SER A 39 -9.01 17.74 4.88
N CYS A 40 -9.24 17.83 3.56
CA CYS A 40 -8.95 16.71 2.66
C CYS A 40 -7.45 16.50 2.54
N LEU A 41 -6.67 17.58 2.48
CA LEU A 41 -5.22 17.51 2.46
C LEU A 41 -4.64 16.86 3.74
N GLU A 42 -5.15 17.23 4.90
CA GLU A 42 -4.75 16.60 6.17
C GLU A 42 -5.10 15.10 6.18
N SER A 43 -6.31 14.74 5.75
CA SER A 43 -6.72 13.34 5.67
C SER A 43 -5.84 12.51 4.74
N LEU A 44 -5.39 13.10 3.62
CA LEU A 44 -4.47 12.47 2.68
C LEU A 44 -3.08 12.26 3.32
N GLY A 45 -2.59 13.25 4.08
CA GLY A 45 -1.35 13.13 4.84
C GLY A 45 -1.41 12.02 5.90
N LEU A 46 -2.50 11.94 6.66
CA LEU A 46 -2.71 10.87 7.64
C LEU A 46 -2.79 9.48 6.98
N TYR A 47 -3.46 9.38 5.83
CA TYR A 47 -3.49 8.15 5.04
C TYR A 47 -2.08 7.72 4.62
N GLN A 48 -1.29 8.65 4.07
CA GLN A 48 0.10 8.41 3.66
C GLN A 48 0.98 7.95 4.83
N LEU A 49 0.90 8.59 6.00
CA LEU A 49 1.64 8.19 7.20
C LEU A 49 1.24 6.79 7.69
N ASN A 50 -0.06 6.49 7.71
CA ASN A 50 -0.56 5.18 8.11
C ASN A 50 -0.15 4.09 7.13
N TRP A 51 -0.16 4.39 5.83
CA TRP A 51 0.34 3.49 4.79
C TRP A 51 1.82 3.19 4.99
N LEU A 52 2.67 4.22 5.19
CA LEU A 52 4.10 4.05 5.46
C LEU A 52 4.37 3.18 6.70
N LYS A 53 3.61 3.40 7.78
CA LYS A 53 3.70 2.59 9.02
C LYS A 53 3.32 1.14 8.77
N LYS A 54 2.20 0.89 8.07
CA LYS A 54 1.74 -0.47 7.71
C LYS A 54 2.76 -1.17 6.82
N PHE A 55 3.28 -0.49 5.80
CA PHE A 55 4.29 -1.03 4.89
C PHE A 55 5.57 -1.43 5.62
N LYS A 56 6.10 -0.57 6.50
CA LYS A 56 7.30 -0.89 7.31
C LYS A 56 7.08 -2.10 8.22
N LYS A 57 5.91 -2.22 8.85
CA LYS A 57 5.57 -3.39 9.67
C LYS A 57 5.55 -4.68 8.84
N ARG A 58 5.00 -4.63 7.61
CA ARG A 58 4.96 -5.80 6.70
C ARG A 58 6.35 -6.20 6.21
N LEU A 59 7.23 -5.24 5.93
CA LEU A 59 8.64 -5.52 5.61
C LEU A 59 9.36 -6.26 6.75
N ILE A 60 9.20 -5.78 7.98
CA ILE A 60 9.82 -6.40 9.15
C ILE A 60 9.25 -7.81 9.37
N ALA A 61 7.93 -7.96 9.32
CA ALA A 61 7.27 -9.26 9.45
C ALA A 61 7.74 -10.24 8.38
N GLY A 62 7.81 -9.81 7.12
CA GLY A 62 8.36 -10.61 6.02
C GLY A 62 9.81 -11.03 6.25
N GLY A 63 10.68 -10.10 6.67
CA GLY A 63 12.06 -10.41 7.02
C GLY A 63 12.19 -11.46 8.12
N ILE A 64 11.38 -11.37 9.18
CA ILE A 64 11.36 -12.36 10.27
C ILE A 64 10.94 -13.74 9.76
N ILE A 65 9.86 -13.81 8.96
CA ILE A 65 9.35 -15.08 8.42
C ILE A 65 10.39 -15.71 7.48
N GLY A 66 11.01 -14.93 6.59
CA GLY A 66 12.05 -15.40 5.69
C GLY A 66 13.30 -15.89 6.43
N ALA A 67 13.73 -15.16 7.47
CA ALA A 67 14.88 -15.56 8.30
C ALA A 67 14.59 -16.82 9.11
N ALA A 68 13.39 -16.96 9.68
CA ALA A 68 12.96 -18.16 10.38
C ALA A 68 12.94 -19.37 9.44
N PHE A 69 12.42 -19.20 8.21
CA PHE A 69 12.43 -20.24 7.19
C PHE A 69 13.86 -20.66 6.81
N LEU A 70 14.75 -19.70 6.54
CA LEU A 70 16.16 -19.96 6.24
C LEU A 70 16.84 -20.74 7.38
N PHE A 71 16.58 -20.35 8.63
CA PHE A 71 17.11 -21.02 9.81
C PHE A 71 16.65 -22.49 9.89
N LEU A 72 15.36 -22.77 9.62
CA LEU A 72 14.83 -24.13 9.57
C LEU A 72 15.51 -24.97 8.48
N VAL A 73 15.67 -24.41 7.27
CA VAL A 73 16.34 -25.10 6.16
C VAL A 73 17.79 -25.45 6.51
N ILE A 74 18.53 -24.54 7.14
CA ILE A 74 19.92 -24.80 7.56
C ILE A 74 19.97 -25.92 8.61
N LYS A 75 19.02 -25.96 9.55
CA LYS A 75 18.96 -27.01 10.57
C LYS A 75 18.73 -28.41 10.00
N GLU A 76 17.97 -28.51 8.91
CA GLU A 76 17.48 -29.79 8.39
C GLU A 76 18.32 -30.30 7.20
N ALA A 77 18.67 -29.41 6.27
CA ALA A 77 19.40 -29.74 5.05
C ALA A 77 20.90 -29.39 5.09
N GLY A 78 21.38 -28.80 6.20
CA GLY A 78 22.78 -28.38 6.35
C GLY A 78 23.20 -27.33 5.31
N THR A 79 24.48 -27.33 4.92
CA THR A 79 25.03 -26.35 3.98
C THR A 79 24.56 -26.55 2.53
N ALA A 80 24.15 -27.78 2.18
CA ALA A 80 23.63 -28.11 0.85
C ALA A 80 22.29 -27.41 0.54
N GLY A 81 21.49 -27.12 1.58
CA GLY A 81 20.19 -26.45 1.44
C GLY A 81 20.26 -24.91 1.35
N ILE A 82 21.42 -24.30 1.57
CA ILE A 82 21.53 -22.84 1.73
C ILE A 82 21.07 -22.08 0.48
N LEU A 83 21.47 -22.52 -0.72
CA LEU A 83 21.17 -21.82 -1.97
C LEU A 83 19.65 -21.78 -2.23
N TRP A 84 19.00 -22.94 -2.14
CA TRP A 84 17.55 -23.08 -2.29
C TRP A 84 16.79 -22.41 -1.14
N GLY A 85 17.32 -22.47 0.07
CA GLY A 85 16.79 -21.78 1.24
C GLY A 85 16.77 -20.26 1.08
N PHE A 86 17.80 -19.67 0.47
CA PHE A 86 17.81 -18.24 0.16
C PHE A 86 16.79 -17.86 -0.91
N ILE A 87 16.68 -18.65 -1.99
CA ILE A 87 15.71 -18.40 -3.06
C ILE A 87 14.29 -18.46 -2.51
N ILE A 88 13.92 -19.57 -1.88
CA ILE A 88 12.56 -19.77 -1.36
C ILE A 88 12.28 -18.82 -0.19
N GLY A 89 13.26 -18.63 0.70
CA GLY A 89 13.17 -17.71 1.83
C GLY A 89 12.97 -16.26 1.39
N PHE A 90 13.56 -15.83 0.27
CA PHE A 90 13.35 -14.51 -0.30
C PHE A 90 11.90 -14.34 -0.80
N PHE A 91 11.36 -15.33 -1.51
CA PHE A 91 9.95 -15.30 -1.96
C PHE A 91 8.98 -15.24 -0.79
N ILE A 92 9.24 -16.03 0.26
CA ILE A 92 8.48 -16.02 1.51
C ILE A 92 8.58 -14.66 2.21
N ALA A 93 9.78 -14.09 2.29
CA ALA A 93 9.99 -12.79 2.94
C ALA A 93 9.23 -11.66 2.24
N CYS A 94 9.12 -11.72 0.91
CA CYS A 94 8.42 -10.71 0.12
C CYS A 94 6.89 -10.88 0.13
N LEU A 95 6.38 -12.05 0.54
CA LEU A 95 4.97 -12.41 0.44
C LEU A 95 4.04 -11.43 1.20
N PRO A 96 4.30 -11.06 2.47
CA PRO A 96 3.43 -10.13 3.20
C PRO A 96 3.37 -8.73 2.58
N VAL A 97 4.43 -8.32 1.87
CA VAL A 97 4.50 -7.03 1.18
C VAL A 97 3.68 -7.08 -0.10
N SER A 98 3.86 -8.13 -0.89
CA SER A 98 3.16 -8.29 -2.16
C SER A 98 1.67 -8.49 -1.98
N TYR A 99 1.27 -9.23 -0.95
CA TYR A 99 -0.14 -9.33 -0.57
C TYR A 99 -0.73 -7.97 -0.15
N PHE A 100 0.06 -7.11 0.50
CA PHE A 100 -0.40 -5.77 0.89
C PHE A 100 -0.50 -4.82 -0.31
N VAL A 101 0.45 -4.87 -1.25
CA VAL A 101 0.50 -3.98 -2.42
C VAL A 101 -0.52 -4.40 -3.49
N PHE A 102 -0.75 -5.70 -3.67
CA PHE A 102 -1.66 -6.23 -4.68
C PHE A 102 -3.01 -6.71 -4.13
N GLY A 103 -3.22 -6.70 -2.82
CA GLY A 103 -4.47 -7.14 -2.19
C GLY A 103 -5.71 -6.31 -2.55
N GLU A 104 -5.53 -5.18 -3.23
CA GLU A 104 -6.60 -4.31 -3.74
C GLU A 104 -6.93 -4.59 -5.23
N THR A 105 -6.66 -5.79 -5.76
CA THR A 105 -7.15 -6.14 -7.10
C THR A 105 -8.66 -6.05 -7.15
N PRO A 106 -9.26 -5.41 -8.18
CA PRO A 106 -10.71 -5.37 -8.33
C PRO A 106 -11.25 -6.80 -8.42
N ASP A 107 -12.12 -7.18 -7.48
CA ASP A 107 -12.77 -8.48 -7.48
C ASP A 107 -13.62 -8.62 -8.75
N LEU A 108 -13.07 -9.31 -9.75
CA LEU A 108 -13.81 -9.63 -10.97
C LEU A 108 -14.92 -10.67 -10.74
N TYR A 109 -14.94 -11.30 -9.56
CA TYR A 109 -15.80 -12.42 -9.24
C TYR A 109 -16.26 -12.37 -7.78
N VAL A 110 -17.58 -12.32 -7.56
CA VAL A 110 -18.19 -12.46 -6.23
C VAL A 110 -18.47 -13.96 -6.00
N PRO A 111 -17.85 -14.61 -5.01
CA PRO A 111 -18.04 -16.04 -4.80
C PRO A 111 -19.49 -16.34 -4.36
N THR A 112 -20.15 -17.25 -5.06
CA THR A 112 -21.54 -17.68 -4.79
C THR A 112 -21.62 -18.85 -3.82
N SER A 113 -20.49 -19.45 -3.44
CA SER A 113 -20.39 -20.55 -2.47
C SER A 113 -19.11 -20.50 -1.65
N LEU A 114 -19.11 -21.13 -0.48
CA LEU A 114 -17.96 -21.17 0.44
C LEU A 114 -16.76 -21.91 -0.18
N GLU A 115 -17.02 -22.95 -0.98
CA GLU A 115 -15.98 -23.67 -1.73
C GLU A 115 -15.34 -22.77 -2.81
N SER A 116 -16.15 -21.98 -3.53
CA SER A 116 -15.65 -21.04 -4.53
C SER A 116 -14.83 -19.90 -3.91
N ALA A 117 -15.20 -19.44 -2.71
CA ALA A 117 -14.43 -18.46 -1.95
C ALA A 117 -13.06 -19.03 -1.56
N GLY A 118 -13.00 -20.29 -1.08
CA GLY A 118 -11.74 -20.95 -0.74
C GLY A 118 -10.79 -21.10 -1.94
N LYS A 119 -11.33 -21.50 -3.11
CA LYS A 119 -10.52 -21.60 -4.34
C LYS A 119 -10.02 -20.25 -4.83
N LEU A 120 -10.82 -19.19 -4.68
CA LEU A 120 -10.42 -17.84 -5.05
C LEU A 120 -9.27 -17.33 -4.17
N GLU A 121 -9.34 -17.56 -2.85
CA GLU A 121 -8.26 -17.16 -1.93
C GLU A 121 -6.95 -17.91 -2.21
N LEU A 122 -7.01 -19.20 -2.53
CA LEU A 122 -5.84 -19.97 -2.95
C LEU A 122 -5.23 -19.44 -4.25
N LEU A 123 -6.06 -19.05 -5.22
CA LEU A 123 -5.61 -18.44 -6.46
C LEU A 123 -4.91 -17.10 -6.19
N LYS A 124 -5.51 -16.22 -5.37
CA LYS A 124 -4.94 -14.94 -4.95
C LYS A 124 -3.59 -15.13 -4.25
N PHE A 125 -3.50 -16.14 -3.37
CA PHE A 125 -2.26 -16.49 -2.69
C PHE A 125 -1.18 -16.95 -3.68
N GLY A 126 -1.51 -17.84 -4.63
CA GLY A 126 -0.58 -18.32 -5.65
C GLY A 126 -0.06 -17.18 -6.56
N LEU A 127 -0.95 -16.31 -7.03
CA LEU A 127 -0.59 -15.12 -7.80
C LEU A 127 0.30 -14.16 -7.00
N SER A 128 -0.04 -13.93 -5.72
CA SER A 128 0.76 -13.08 -4.84
C SER A 128 2.15 -13.68 -4.55
N PHE A 129 2.29 -15.00 -4.53
CA PHE A 129 3.58 -15.67 -4.40
C PHE A 129 4.46 -15.49 -5.64
N ILE A 130 3.89 -15.69 -6.84
CA ILE A 130 4.63 -15.53 -8.10
C ILE A 130 5.06 -14.07 -8.30
N THR A 131 4.17 -13.13 -8.02
CA THR A 131 4.43 -11.68 -8.13
C THR A 131 5.22 -11.12 -6.94
N SER A 132 5.66 -11.96 -6.00
CA SER A 132 6.23 -11.55 -4.73
C SER A 132 7.45 -10.60 -4.85
N PRO A 133 8.42 -10.83 -5.75
CA PRO A 133 9.51 -9.88 -5.96
C PRO A 133 9.04 -8.55 -6.57
N ILE A 134 8.07 -8.61 -7.49
CA ILE A 134 7.53 -7.44 -8.20
C ILE A 134 6.77 -6.53 -7.23
N GLY A 135 5.99 -7.12 -6.31
CA GLY A 135 5.26 -6.38 -5.28
C GLY A 135 6.17 -5.65 -4.31
N LEU A 136 7.31 -6.25 -3.95
CA LEU A 136 8.34 -5.56 -3.18
C LEU A 136 8.91 -4.35 -3.93
N ILE A 137 9.26 -4.51 -5.22
CA ILE A 137 9.82 -3.41 -6.04
C ILE A 137 8.82 -2.26 -6.16
N LYS A 138 7.56 -2.56 -6.51
CA LYS A 138 6.49 -1.56 -6.60
C LYS A 138 6.25 -0.89 -5.25
N GLY A 139 6.14 -1.68 -4.18
CA GLY A 139 5.94 -1.17 -2.83
C GLY A 139 7.07 -0.24 -2.36
N LEU A 140 8.33 -0.56 -2.67
CA LEU A 140 9.48 0.30 -2.37
C LEU A 140 9.49 1.58 -3.20
N SER A 141 9.06 1.53 -4.46
CA SER A 141 8.89 2.72 -5.31
C SER A 141 7.86 3.67 -4.72
N GLU A 142 6.68 3.16 -4.38
CA GLU A 142 5.61 3.96 -3.74
C GLU A 142 6.02 4.48 -2.37
N TYR A 143 6.70 3.66 -1.56
CA TYR A 143 7.26 4.10 -0.28
C TYR A 143 8.22 5.28 -0.44
N LYS A 144 9.11 5.25 -1.44
CA LYS A 144 10.04 6.36 -1.73
C LYS A 144 9.30 7.62 -2.16
N LYS A 145 8.30 7.48 -3.05
CA LYS A 145 7.47 8.62 -3.51
C LYS A 145 6.76 9.29 -2.33
N ILE A 146 6.00 8.53 -1.54
CA ILE A 146 5.23 9.05 -0.41
C ILE A 146 6.16 9.69 0.64
N LYS A 147 7.29 9.04 0.97
CA LYS A 147 8.26 9.57 1.93
C LYS A 147 8.96 10.85 1.45
N SER A 148 9.12 11.03 0.13
CA SER A 148 9.67 12.28 -0.43
C SER A 148 8.69 13.45 -0.31
N CYS A 149 7.38 13.18 -0.41
CA CYS A 149 6.33 14.17 -0.22
C CYS A 149 6.14 14.56 1.25
N SER A 150 6.39 13.65 2.20
CA SER A 150 6.21 13.89 3.64
C SER A 150 7.38 14.62 4.32
N ARG A 151 8.40 15.08 3.58
CA ARG A 151 9.60 15.77 4.10
C ARG A 151 9.58 17.29 3.88
N ILE A 152 8.47 17.82 3.37
CA ILE A 152 8.19 19.25 3.21
C ILE A 152 7.43 19.69 4.46
#